data_AF-A0A4Q1JKX6-F1
#
_entry.id   AF-A0A4Q1JKX6-F1
#
_cell.length_a   1.000
_cell.length_b   1.000
_cell.length_c   1.000
_cell.angle_alpha   90.00
_cell.angle_beta   90.00
_cell.angle_gamma   90.00
#
_symmetry.space_group_name_H-M   'P 1'
#
loop_
_entity.id
_entity.type
_entity.pdbx_description
1 polymer ?
#
loop_
_entity_poly.entity_id
_entity_poly.type
_entity_poly.pdbx_seq_one_letter_code
_entity_poly.pdbx_strand_id
1 'polypeptide(L)'
;MEEENISRLEILNNILEFYKVQPGMTKDGKIEKIEAYLLLIHAIYNDSKNELAELDINDVDFLEDLFDCFNGYLNALAEEIDKIFEDDVFGLMPIPIYGFSIILPIHCLEMIKNWNKSEQDYWQIGDDLSRLDELVESDIFFENFLGLIEKLMVRINAKLVIAIEDLI
;
A
#
# COMPACT_ATOMS: atom_id res chain seq x y z
N MET A 1 -15.14 -26.50 21.49
CA MET A 1 -14.35 -26.62 20.26
C MET A 1 -13.83 -25.24 19.99
N GLU A 2 -12.60 -25.00 20.40
CA GLU A 2 -11.89 -23.76 20.08
C GLU A 2 -11.52 -23.85 18.61
N GLU A 3 -11.97 -22.89 17.81
CA GLU A 3 -11.45 -22.71 16.46
C GLU A 3 -9.97 -22.30 16.61
N GLU A 4 -9.06 -23.18 16.22
CA GLU A 4 -7.65 -22.84 16.09
C GLU A 4 -7.54 -21.66 15.13
N ASN A 5 -7.18 -20.50 15.67
CA ASN A 5 -7.02 -19.27 14.92
C ASN A 5 -5.70 -19.38 14.14
N ILE A 6 -5.75 -20.08 13.01
CA ILE A 6 -4.60 -20.29 12.12
C ILE A 6 -4.09 -18.90 11.71
N SER A 7 -2.86 -18.57 12.09
CA SER A 7 -2.26 -17.29 11.74
C SER A 7 -2.19 -17.16 10.22
N ARG A 8 -2.42 -15.96 9.67
CA ARG A 8 -2.27 -15.71 8.21
C ARG A 8 -0.90 -16.16 7.68
N LEU A 9 0.12 -16.09 8.54
CA LEU A 9 1.48 -16.56 8.29
C LEU A 9 1.55 -18.09 8.15
N GLU A 10 0.75 -18.81 8.92
CA GLU A 10 0.60 -20.26 8.86
C GLU A 10 -0.18 -20.69 7.62
N ILE A 11 -1.21 -19.93 7.23
CA ILE A 11 -1.95 -20.16 5.97
C ILE A 11 -1.01 -19.97 4.77
N LEU A 12 -0.24 -18.88 4.75
CA LEU A 12 0.79 -18.63 3.74
C LEU A 12 1.84 -19.75 3.71
N ASN A 13 2.37 -20.17 4.88
CA ASN A 13 3.31 -21.28 4.96
C ASN A 13 2.71 -22.60 4.45
N ASN A 14 1.45 -22.88 4.75
CA ASN A 14 0.77 -24.09 4.27
C ASN A 14 0.53 -24.06 2.75
N ILE A 15 0.22 -22.89 2.20
CA ILE A 15 0.11 -22.68 0.75
C ILE A 15 1.48 -22.91 0.09
N LEU A 16 2.57 -22.38 0.67
CA LEU A 16 3.94 -22.56 0.18
C LEU A 16 4.38 -24.03 0.24
N GLU A 17 4.11 -24.75 1.34
CA GLU A 17 4.44 -26.17 1.47
C GLU A 17 3.65 -27.04 0.48
N PHE A 18 2.40 -26.67 0.16
CA PHE A 18 1.59 -27.36 -0.83
C PHE A 18 2.18 -27.25 -2.25
N TYR A 19 2.72 -26.09 -2.63
CA TYR A 19 3.30 -25.90 -3.95
C TYR A 19 4.69 -26.55 -4.11
N LYS A 20 5.49 -26.66 -3.04
CA LYS A 20 6.79 -27.36 -3.03
C LYS A 20 6.72 -28.84 -3.42
N VAL A 21 5.58 -29.51 -3.20
CA VAL A 21 5.44 -30.96 -3.38
C VAL A 21 4.80 -31.38 -4.71
N GLN A 22 4.43 -30.43 -5.58
CA GLN A 22 3.77 -30.71 -6.86
C GLN A 22 4.79 -31.18 -7.93
N PRO A 23 4.66 -32.40 -8.48
CA PRO A 23 5.60 -32.92 -9.47
C PRO A 23 5.42 -32.25 -10.83
N GLY A 24 6.42 -31.49 -11.29
CA GLY A 24 6.47 -30.90 -12.64
C GLY A 24 6.63 -29.37 -12.71
N MET A 25 6.56 -28.67 -11.57
CA MET A 25 6.51 -27.20 -11.49
C MET A 25 7.88 -26.48 -11.48
N THR A 26 8.99 -27.22 -11.46
CA THR A 26 10.36 -26.70 -11.27
C THR A 26 11.19 -26.53 -12.55
N LYS A 27 10.59 -26.68 -13.75
CA LYS A 27 11.39 -26.74 -14.99
C LYS A 27 12.05 -25.41 -15.40
N ASP A 28 11.56 -24.26 -14.95
CA ASP A 28 12.11 -22.93 -15.30
C ASP A 28 12.24 -21.94 -14.12
N GLY A 29 11.97 -22.34 -12.87
CA GLY A 29 12.13 -21.50 -11.66
C GLY A 29 11.23 -20.24 -11.59
N LYS A 30 10.26 -20.08 -12.50
CA LYS A 30 9.37 -18.91 -12.56
C LYS A 30 8.41 -18.81 -11.38
N ILE A 31 7.84 -19.93 -10.95
CA ILE A 31 6.83 -19.96 -9.86
C ILE A 31 7.48 -19.61 -8.51
N GLU A 32 8.68 -20.14 -8.23
CA GLU A 32 9.43 -19.82 -7.00
C GLU A 32 9.77 -18.32 -6.91
N LYS A 33 10.03 -17.66 -8.05
CA LYS A 33 10.25 -16.21 -8.10
C LYS A 33 8.97 -15.42 -7.81
N ILE A 34 7.84 -15.84 -8.35
CA ILE A 34 6.53 -15.23 -8.09
C ILE A 34 6.17 -15.31 -6.61
N GLU A 35 6.35 -16.47 -5.98
CA GLU A 35 6.13 -16.65 -4.53
C GLU A 35 7.02 -15.71 -3.71
N ALA A 36 8.31 -15.61 -4.06
CA ALA A 36 9.24 -14.71 -3.39
C ALA A 36 8.81 -13.23 -3.52
N TYR A 37 8.31 -12.82 -4.69
CA TYR A 37 7.80 -11.47 -4.90
C TYR A 37 6.55 -11.20 -4.09
N LEU A 38 5.57 -12.10 -4.08
CA LEU A 38 4.35 -11.95 -3.27
C LEU A 38 4.66 -11.84 -1.78
N LEU A 39 5.61 -12.64 -1.27
CA LEU A 39 6.06 -12.57 0.12
C LEU A 39 6.75 -11.24 0.44
N LEU A 40 7.59 -10.75 -0.46
CA LEU A 40 8.29 -9.48 -0.29
C LEU A 40 7.32 -8.30 -0.27
N ILE A 41 6.41 -8.22 -1.24
CA ILE A 41 5.39 -7.17 -1.29
C ILE A 41 4.50 -7.21 -0.03
N HIS A 42 4.14 -8.41 0.43
CA HIS A 42 3.38 -8.57 1.66
C HIS A 42 4.14 -8.11 2.92
N ALA A 43 5.44 -8.38 2.99
CA ALA A 43 6.30 -7.91 4.08
C ALA A 43 6.34 -6.38 4.12
N ILE A 44 6.63 -5.73 2.99
CA ILE A 44 6.63 -4.25 2.86
C ILE A 44 5.29 -3.65 3.32
N TYR A 45 4.17 -4.23 2.85
CA TYR A 45 2.85 -3.77 3.26
C TYR A 45 2.61 -3.90 4.77
N ASN A 46 3.01 -5.02 5.38
CA ASN A 46 2.80 -5.22 6.82
C ASN A 46 3.68 -4.30 7.65
N ASP A 47 4.93 -4.09 7.25
CA ASP A 47 5.85 -3.20 7.96
C ASP A 47 5.29 -1.77 7.99
N SER A 48 4.94 -1.22 6.82
CA SER A 48 4.33 0.11 6.75
C SER A 48 2.96 0.18 7.42
N LYS A 49 2.16 -0.89 7.40
CA LYS A 49 0.88 -0.93 8.12
C LYS A 49 1.08 -0.86 9.64
N ASN A 50 2.10 -1.54 10.15
CA ASN A 50 2.44 -1.50 11.57
C ASN A 50 2.92 -0.10 11.96
N GLU A 51 3.76 0.54 11.13
CA GLU A 51 4.17 1.94 11.32
C GLU A 51 2.97 2.88 11.37
N LEU A 52 2.01 2.76 10.44
CA LEU A 52 0.78 3.56 10.47
C LEU A 52 -0.04 3.38 11.75
N ALA A 53 -0.06 2.17 12.30
CA ALA A 53 -0.81 1.86 13.52
C ALA A 53 -0.17 2.46 14.79
N GLU A 54 1.09 2.89 14.72
CA GLU A 54 1.81 3.53 15.81
C GLU A 54 1.64 5.06 15.83
N LEU A 55 1.08 5.65 14.76
CA LEU A 55 0.85 7.09 14.65
C LEU A 55 -0.27 7.56 15.59
N ASP A 56 -0.02 8.66 16.31
CA ASP A 56 -1.04 9.33 17.12
C ASP A 56 -1.68 10.48 16.32
N ILE A 57 -2.98 10.39 16.06
CA ILE A 57 -3.76 11.43 15.34
C ILE A 57 -3.76 12.79 16.06
N ASN A 58 -3.41 12.83 17.35
CA ASN A 58 -3.34 14.06 18.14
C ASN A 58 -1.98 14.75 18.05
N ASP A 59 -0.99 14.12 17.42
CA ASP A 59 0.35 14.67 17.33
C ASP A 59 0.40 15.83 16.33
N VAL A 60 1.23 16.83 16.62
CA VAL A 60 1.31 18.06 15.80
C VAL A 60 1.82 17.76 14.40
N ASP A 61 2.73 16.80 14.30
CA ASP A 61 3.40 16.41 13.07
C ASP A 61 2.72 15.18 12.42
N PHE A 62 1.55 14.75 12.92
CA PHE A 62 0.84 13.55 12.45
C PHE A 62 0.67 13.47 10.93
N LEU A 63 0.29 14.58 10.28
CA LEU A 63 0.09 14.59 8.83
C LEU A 63 1.40 14.43 8.06
N GLU A 64 2.51 14.96 8.60
CA GLU A 64 3.85 14.78 8.03
C GLU A 64 4.31 13.34 8.19
N ASP A 65 4.21 12.79 9.40
CA ASP A 65 4.57 11.39 9.69
C ASP A 65 3.74 10.40 8.85
N LEU A 66 2.45 10.69 8.66
CA LEU A 66 1.56 9.90 7.81
C LEU A 66 2.01 9.89 6.34
N PHE A 67 2.41 11.05 5.80
CA PHE A 67 2.95 11.12 4.44
C PHE A 67 4.31 10.46 4.35
N ASP A 68 5.17 10.59 5.35
CA ASP A 68 6.50 9.96 5.36
C ASP A 68 6.39 8.44 5.39
N CYS A 69 5.52 7.88 6.23
CA CYS A 69 5.24 6.45 6.24
C CYS A 69 4.68 5.98 4.88
N PHE A 70 3.69 6.68 4.33
CA PHE A 70 3.10 6.29 3.06
C PHE A 70 4.09 6.43 1.88
N ASN A 71 4.92 7.47 1.88
CA ASN A 71 5.97 7.63 0.89
C ASN A 71 7.09 6.59 1.04
N GLY A 72 7.42 6.19 2.27
CA GLY A 72 8.30 5.06 2.55
C GLY A 72 7.78 3.77 1.91
N TYR A 73 6.50 3.47 2.13
CA TYR A 73 5.80 2.36 1.47
C TYR A 73 5.87 2.44 -0.06
N LEU A 74 5.51 3.58 -0.65
CA LEU A 74 5.52 3.78 -2.11
C LEU A 74 6.92 3.59 -2.70
N ASN A 75 7.95 4.13 -2.05
CA ASN A 75 9.35 4.00 -2.50
C ASN A 75 9.84 2.56 -2.41
N ALA A 76 9.58 1.87 -1.30
CA ALA A 76 9.98 0.48 -1.12
C ALA A 76 9.35 -0.42 -2.19
N LEU A 77 8.06 -0.19 -2.49
CA LEU A 77 7.39 -0.92 -3.57
C LEU A 77 7.96 -0.59 -4.95
N ALA A 78 8.14 0.70 -5.27
CA ALA A 78 8.66 1.12 -6.57
C ALA A 78 10.02 0.48 -6.87
N GLU A 79 10.92 0.47 -5.88
CA GLU A 79 12.24 -0.15 -6.03
C GLU A 79 12.15 -1.65 -6.34
N GLU A 80 11.22 -2.38 -5.71
CA GLU A 80 11.05 -3.81 -5.96
C GLU A 80 10.32 -4.09 -7.27
N ILE A 81 9.34 -3.27 -7.65
CA ILE A 81 8.60 -3.39 -8.90
C ILE A 81 9.53 -3.27 -10.10
N ASP A 82 10.47 -2.33 -10.07
CA ASP A 82 11.47 -2.14 -11.12
C ASP A 82 12.40 -3.37 -11.29
N LYS A 83 12.48 -4.23 -10.27
CA LYS A 83 13.24 -5.51 -10.32
C LYS A 83 12.39 -6.67 -10.83
N ILE A 84 11.06 -6.57 -10.74
CA ILE A 84 10.09 -7.63 -11.10
C ILE A 84 9.62 -7.46 -12.55
N PHE A 85 9.32 -6.24 -12.96
CA PHE A 85 8.73 -5.93 -14.27
C PHE A 85 9.73 -5.17 -15.16
N GLU A 86 9.80 -5.53 -16.44
CA GLU A 86 10.71 -4.87 -17.41
C GLU A 86 10.18 -3.49 -17.87
N ASP A 87 8.88 -3.26 -17.76
CA ASP A 87 8.20 -2.01 -18.09
C ASP A 87 7.64 -1.33 -16.84
N ASP A 88 7.46 -0.01 -16.87
CA ASP A 88 6.76 0.71 -15.79
C ASP A 88 5.25 0.39 -15.83
N VAL A 89 4.85 -0.62 -15.05
CA VAL A 89 3.47 -1.13 -15.01
C VAL A 89 2.56 -0.23 -14.16
N PHE A 90 3.10 0.44 -13.13
CA PHE A 90 2.29 1.02 -12.05
C PHE A 90 2.46 2.51 -11.86
N GLY A 91 3.55 3.12 -12.33
CA GLY A 91 3.84 4.54 -12.16
C GLY A 91 3.79 4.99 -10.69
N LEU A 92 4.24 4.12 -9.77
CA LEU A 92 4.26 4.40 -8.34
C LEU A 92 5.39 5.39 -8.06
N MET A 93 5.00 6.64 -7.83
CA MET A 93 5.92 7.69 -7.41
C MET A 93 5.52 8.17 -6.01
N PRO A 94 6.47 8.56 -5.16
CA PRO A 94 6.15 9.23 -3.90
C PRO A 94 5.36 10.52 -4.15
N ILE A 95 4.54 10.88 -3.16
CA ILE A 95 3.74 12.09 -3.16
C ILE A 95 4.66 13.27 -2.85
N PRO A 96 4.71 14.30 -3.73
CA PRO A 96 5.55 15.46 -3.50
C PRO A 96 5.00 16.27 -2.32
N ILE A 97 5.75 16.30 -1.22
CA ILE A 97 5.51 17.20 -0.10
C ILE A 97 6.11 18.55 -0.46
N TYR A 98 5.26 19.53 -0.77
CA TYR A 98 5.71 20.90 -1.00
C TYR A 98 6.20 21.46 0.35
N GLY A 99 7.31 22.21 0.35
CA GLY A 99 8.05 22.64 1.55
C GLY A 99 7.31 23.62 2.47
N PHE A 100 6.15 23.21 2.95
CA PHE A 100 5.36 23.87 3.96
C PHE A 100 6.05 23.73 5.31
N SER A 101 5.97 24.77 6.14
CA SER A 101 6.45 24.69 7.52
C SER A 101 5.55 23.84 8.42
N ILE A 102 4.28 23.68 8.04
CA ILE A 102 3.26 22.84 8.68
C ILE A 102 2.34 22.32 7.58
N ILE A 103 2.07 21.02 7.54
CA ILE A 103 1.10 20.43 6.64
C ILE A 103 -0.31 20.62 7.23
N LEU A 104 -1.22 21.18 6.44
CA LEU A 104 -2.61 21.41 6.83
C LEU A 104 -3.53 20.42 6.09
N PRO A 105 -4.70 20.07 6.65
CA PRO A 105 -5.68 19.18 6.01
C PRO A 105 -5.96 19.47 4.52
N ILE A 106 -6.10 20.75 4.16
CA ILE A 106 -6.33 21.15 2.76
C ILE A 106 -5.13 20.82 1.86
N HIS A 107 -3.91 21.00 2.35
CA HIS A 107 -2.69 20.64 1.61
C HIS A 107 -2.66 19.13 1.36
N CYS A 108 -3.07 18.31 2.33
CA CYS A 108 -3.15 16.86 2.18
C CYS A 108 -4.04 16.44 1.01
N LEU A 109 -5.22 17.05 0.91
CA LEU A 109 -6.16 16.78 -0.17
C LEU A 109 -5.62 17.20 -1.51
N GLU A 110 -5.00 18.38 -1.61
CA GLU A 110 -4.38 18.83 -2.86
C GLU A 110 -3.25 17.89 -3.30
N MET A 111 -2.38 17.48 -2.37
CA MET A 111 -1.29 16.56 -2.64
C MET A 111 -1.80 15.20 -3.16
N ILE A 112 -2.79 14.60 -2.48
CA ILE A 112 -3.37 13.32 -2.91
C ILE A 112 -4.17 13.47 -4.21
N LYS A 113 -4.97 14.53 -4.40
CA LYS A 113 -5.70 14.79 -5.65
C LYS A 113 -4.76 14.90 -6.85
N ASN A 114 -3.64 15.60 -6.67
CA ASN A 114 -2.62 15.74 -7.72
C ASN A 114 -1.92 14.40 -8.00
N TRP A 115 -1.55 13.66 -6.96
CA TRP A 115 -0.91 12.35 -7.09
C TRP A 115 -1.83 11.30 -7.74
N ASN A 116 -3.13 11.29 -7.40
CA ASN A 116 -4.13 10.40 -7.96
C ASN A 116 -4.53 10.73 -9.42
N LYS A 117 -3.80 11.62 -10.09
CA LYS A 117 -4.07 12.10 -11.45
C LYS A 117 -5.54 12.46 -11.62
N SER A 118 -5.99 13.48 -10.87
CA SER A 118 -7.39 13.95 -10.70
C SER A 118 -8.40 13.70 -11.84
N GLU A 119 -8.01 13.74 -13.12
CA GLU A 119 -8.88 13.47 -14.27
C GLU A 119 -9.11 11.96 -14.58
N GLN A 120 -8.24 11.07 -14.11
CA GLN A 120 -8.30 9.63 -14.35
C GLN A 120 -8.71 8.82 -13.13
N ASP A 121 -8.75 9.44 -11.95
CA ASP A 121 -9.03 8.81 -10.65
C ASP A 121 -8.40 7.40 -10.57
N TYR A 122 -7.08 7.35 -10.77
CA TYR A 122 -6.37 6.11 -11.07
C TYR A 122 -6.52 5.05 -9.97
N TRP A 123 -6.63 5.50 -8.73
CA TRP A 123 -6.84 4.67 -7.54
C TRP A 123 -8.30 4.58 -7.10
N GLN A 124 -9.22 5.24 -7.83
CA GLN A 124 -10.66 5.26 -7.58
C GLN A 124 -11.02 5.69 -6.15
N ILE A 125 -10.51 6.86 -5.76
CA ILE A 125 -10.68 7.48 -4.44
C ILE A 125 -11.36 8.86 -4.53
N GLY A 126 -11.89 9.24 -5.70
CA GLY A 126 -12.53 10.55 -5.89
C GLY A 126 -13.68 10.83 -4.92
N ASP A 127 -14.49 9.82 -4.61
CA ASP A 127 -15.58 9.92 -3.63
C ASP A 127 -15.05 10.13 -2.21
N ASP A 128 -13.97 9.45 -1.82
CA ASP A 128 -13.36 9.60 -0.50
C ASP A 128 -12.75 10.99 -0.34
N LEU A 129 -12.06 11.47 -1.39
CA LEU A 129 -11.49 12.81 -1.42
C LEU A 129 -12.55 13.90 -1.34
N SER A 130 -13.70 13.70 -2.01
CA SER A 130 -14.82 14.63 -1.95
C SER A 130 -15.42 14.71 -0.55
N ARG A 131 -15.55 13.57 0.14
CA ARG A 131 -16.02 13.51 1.53
C ARG A 131 -15.05 14.17 2.49
N LEU A 132 -13.75 13.94 2.33
CA LEU A 132 -12.73 14.56 3.16
C LEU A 132 -12.67 16.08 2.97
N ASP A 133 -12.97 16.57 1.76
CA ASP A 133 -13.08 18.01 1.45
C ASP A 133 -14.13 18.70 2.35
N GLU A 134 -15.26 18.03 2.59
CA GLU A 134 -16.32 18.50 3.50
C GLU A 134 -15.90 18.49 4.98
N LEU A 135 -14.82 17.77 5.32
CA LEU A 135 -14.34 17.56 6.68
C LEU A 135 -13.08 18.35 7.03
N VAL A 136 -12.51 19.15 6.11
CA VAL A 136 -11.21 19.83 6.27
C VAL A 136 -11.06 20.63 7.58
N GLU A 137 -12.14 21.21 8.09
CA GLU A 137 -12.16 21.99 9.34
C GLU A 137 -12.56 21.17 10.58
N SER A 138 -12.77 19.87 10.43
CA SER A 138 -13.27 18.97 11.47
C SER A 138 -12.16 18.10 12.05
N ASP A 139 -12.17 17.89 13.36
CA ASP A 139 -11.23 17.00 14.05
C ASP A 139 -11.30 15.55 13.54
N ILE A 140 -12.44 15.11 13.01
CA ILE A 140 -12.57 13.77 12.41
C ILE A 140 -11.85 13.64 11.07
N PHE A 141 -11.33 14.74 10.49
CA PHE A 141 -10.53 14.71 9.27
C PHE A 141 -9.35 13.75 9.40
N PHE A 142 -8.60 13.84 10.50
CA PHE A 142 -7.35 13.10 10.69
C PHE A 142 -7.60 11.58 10.66
N GLU A 143 -8.63 11.11 11.37
CA GLU A 143 -9.05 9.71 11.35
C GLU A 143 -9.49 9.24 9.95
N ASN A 144 -10.30 10.06 9.27
CA ASN A 144 -10.78 9.71 7.93
C ASN A 144 -9.64 9.75 6.89
N PHE A 145 -8.66 10.63 7.08
CA PHE A 145 -7.51 10.75 6.19
C PHE A 145 -6.55 9.57 6.38
N LEU A 146 -6.29 9.14 7.62
CA LEU A 146 -5.59 7.88 7.90
C LEU A 146 -6.27 6.70 7.20
N GLY A 147 -7.59 6.59 7.35
CA GLY A 147 -8.38 5.54 6.70
C GLY A 147 -8.29 5.57 5.17
N LEU A 148 -8.16 6.76 4.56
CA LEU A 148 -7.89 6.88 3.13
C LEU A 148 -6.51 6.33 2.76
N ILE A 149 -5.47 6.65 3.53
CA ILE A 149 -4.10 6.15 3.29
C ILE A 149 -4.06 4.61 3.42
N GLU A 150 -4.66 4.05 4.47
CA GLU A 150 -4.76 2.58 4.61
C GLU A 150 -5.50 1.94 3.42
N LYS A 151 -6.61 2.55 2.99
CA LYS A 151 -7.38 2.10 1.82
C LYS A 151 -6.55 2.14 0.54
N LEU A 152 -5.72 3.18 0.36
CA LEU A 152 -4.80 3.31 -0.76
C LEU A 152 -3.75 2.20 -0.75
N MET A 153 -3.10 1.95 0.40
CA MET A 153 -2.13 0.85 0.54
C MET A 153 -2.75 -0.50 0.16
N VAL A 154 -3.96 -0.79 0.64
CA VAL A 154 -4.68 -2.04 0.28
C VAL A 154 -4.91 -2.14 -1.23
N ARG A 155 -5.34 -1.04 -1.88
CA ARG A 155 -5.60 -1.01 -3.33
C ARG A 155 -4.33 -1.19 -4.15
N ILE A 156 -3.25 -0.53 -3.77
CA ILE A 156 -1.93 -0.68 -4.40
C ILE A 156 -1.49 -2.13 -4.31
N ASN A 157 -1.51 -2.69 -3.09
CA ASN A 157 -1.13 -4.06 -2.83
C ASN A 157 -1.97 -5.07 -3.63
N ALA A 158 -3.29 -4.88 -3.70
CA ALA A 158 -4.17 -5.75 -4.47
C ALA A 158 -3.86 -5.71 -5.98
N LYS A 159 -3.65 -4.52 -6.55
CA LYS A 159 -3.24 -4.39 -7.97
C LYS A 159 -1.90 -5.08 -8.23
N LEU A 160 -0.94 -4.96 -7.31
CA LEU A 160 0.37 -5.60 -7.44
C LEU A 160 0.31 -7.12 -7.41
N VAL A 161 -0.46 -7.68 -6.47
CA VAL A 161 -0.66 -9.13 -6.38
C VAL A 161 -1.20 -9.67 -7.70
N ILE A 162 -2.24 -9.02 -8.26
CA ILE A 162 -2.84 -9.44 -9.54
C ILE A 162 -1.79 -9.43 -10.67
N ALA A 163 -1.01 -8.35 -10.81
CA ALA A 163 -0.02 -8.30 -11.90
C ALA A 163 1.15 -9.28 -11.70
N ILE A 164 1.55 -9.56 -10.47
CA ILE A 164 2.55 -10.59 -10.17
C ILE A 164 2.01 -11.98 -10.53
N GLU A 165 0.74 -12.25 -10.24
CA GLU A 165 0.06 -13.49 -10.65
C GLU A 165 -0.05 -13.60 -12.18
N ASP A 166 -0.22 -12.48 -12.90
CA ASP A 166 -0.28 -12.44 -14.36
C ASP A 166 1.08 -12.71 -15.06
N LEU A 167 2.20 -12.84 -14.32
CA LEU A 167 3.50 -13.23 -14.87
C LEU A 167 3.62 -14.74 -15.21
N ILE A 168 2.59 -15.54 -14.87
CA ILE A 168 2.51 -16.99 -15.10
C ILE A 168 2.21 -17.31 -16.57
#